data_AF-A0A960SQ94-F1
#
_entry.id   AF-A0A960SQ94-F1
#
_cell.length_a   1.000
_cell.length_b   1.000
_cell.length_c   1.000
_cell.angle_alpha   90.00
_cell.angle_beta   90.00
_cell.angle_gamma   90.00
#
_symmetry.space_group_name_H-M   'P 1'
#
loop_
_entity.id
_entity.type
_entity.pdbx_description
1 polymer ?
#
loop_
_entity_poly.entity_id
_entity_poly.type
_entity_poly.pdbx_seq_one_letter_code
_entity_poly.pdbx_strand_id
1 'polypeptide(L)'
;CPPLVSLARLDLAIEARLDRNEVFRGPEYRRDRHCAQCPLVLIVQNRNADSAGHGDFFWFSVPLFDDRWPAPPPHVAQDTADPSAKLIYNPGLRAYTDQTLTEGEWVKLEIDLLPHLLAGLRVAGEKGYLRGSHEPADFRITSFILGWEVPGMNRAEITFRNLHLTAIPMTDERR
;
A
#
# COMPACT_ATOMS: atom_id res chain seq x y z
N CYS A 1 -13.32 -9.29 3.16
CA CYS A 1 -12.15 -10.13 2.81
C CYS A 1 -11.97 -11.24 3.86
N PRO A 2 -11.59 -12.48 3.50
CA PRO A 2 -11.20 -13.54 4.45
C PRO A 2 -10.05 -13.11 5.41
N PRO A 3 -9.81 -13.82 6.53
CA PRO A 3 -8.61 -13.60 7.34
C PRO A 3 -7.33 -13.81 6.51
N LEU A 4 -6.26 -13.09 6.81
CA LEU A 4 -4.99 -13.27 6.10
C LEU A 4 -4.49 -14.72 6.21
N VAL A 5 -4.64 -15.35 7.38
CA VAL A 5 -4.24 -16.75 7.60
C VAL A 5 -4.98 -17.75 6.72
N SER A 6 -6.10 -17.39 6.10
CA SER A 6 -6.89 -18.30 5.26
C SER A 6 -6.55 -18.21 3.77
N LEU A 7 -5.68 -17.28 3.41
CA LEU A 7 -5.29 -17.02 2.02
C LEU A 7 -4.06 -17.85 1.66
N ALA A 8 -4.10 -18.46 0.48
CA ALA A 8 -2.89 -18.96 -0.17
C ALA A 8 -2.13 -17.82 -0.85
N ARG A 9 -2.87 -16.89 -1.48
CA ARG A 9 -2.33 -15.73 -2.21
C ARG A 9 -3.29 -14.55 -2.17
N LEU A 10 -2.76 -13.36 -2.38
CA LEU A 10 -3.54 -12.15 -2.61
C LEU A 10 -3.01 -11.46 -3.87
N ASP A 11 -3.59 -11.77 -5.00
CA ASP A 11 -3.09 -11.33 -6.29
C ASP A 11 -3.61 -9.93 -6.63
N LEU A 12 -2.70 -8.96 -6.73
CA LEU A 12 -2.93 -7.66 -7.33
C LEU A 12 -2.46 -7.68 -8.78
N ALA A 13 -3.35 -7.33 -9.71
CA ALA A 13 -3.00 -7.01 -11.08
C ALA A 13 -3.45 -5.58 -11.37
N ILE A 14 -2.55 -4.76 -11.92
CA ILE A 14 -2.87 -3.41 -12.37
C ILE A 14 -1.93 -3.00 -13.49
N GLU A 15 -2.47 -2.36 -14.52
CA GLU A 15 -1.68 -1.63 -15.50
C GLU A 15 -1.90 -0.13 -15.27
N ALA A 16 -0.80 0.61 -15.23
CA ALA A 16 -0.82 2.04 -15.03
C ALA A 16 0.06 2.73 -16.08
N ARG A 17 -0.40 3.88 -16.55
CA ARG A 17 0.38 4.78 -17.41
C ARG A 17 0.27 6.18 -16.86
N LEU A 18 1.41 6.82 -16.63
CA LEU A 18 1.47 8.23 -16.31
C LEU A 18 1.22 9.03 -17.59
N ASP A 19 0.12 9.75 -17.68
CA ASP A 19 -0.23 10.54 -18.87
C ASP A 19 0.35 11.95 -18.81
N ARG A 20 0.55 12.48 -17.60
CA ARG A 20 1.08 13.82 -17.38
C ARG A 20 1.72 13.93 -15.99
N ASN A 21 2.86 14.61 -15.90
CA ASN A 21 3.44 15.05 -14.63
C ASN A 21 4.12 16.42 -14.76
N GLU A 22 3.40 17.48 -14.44
CA GLU A 22 3.94 18.84 -14.35
C GLU A 22 4.13 19.24 -12.87
N VAL A 23 5.35 19.60 -12.48
CA VAL A 23 5.71 20.06 -11.13
C VAL A 23 5.93 21.56 -11.13
N PHE A 24 5.13 22.32 -10.37
CA PHE A 24 5.29 23.77 -10.23
C PHE A 24 6.12 24.10 -8.98
N ARG A 25 7.34 24.61 -9.19
CA ARG A 25 8.29 24.92 -8.10
C ARG A 25 8.36 26.43 -7.85
N GLY A 26 7.64 26.90 -6.83
CA GLY A 26 7.77 28.27 -6.32
C GLY A 26 8.90 28.43 -5.29
N PRO A 27 9.12 29.63 -4.75
CA PRO A 27 10.18 29.91 -3.76
C PRO A 27 10.12 29.03 -2.50
N GLU A 28 8.90 28.69 -2.05
CA GLU A 28 8.66 27.84 -0.87
C GLU A 28 8.67 26.33 -1.20
N TYR A 29 9.05 25.93 -2.41
CA TYR A 29 9.05 24.52 -2.79
C TYR A 29 10.08 23.73 -1.97
N ARG A 30 9.61 22.64 -1.36
CA ARG A 30 10.40 21.76 -0.50
C ARG A 30 10.21 20.33 -0.98
N ARG A 31 11.21 19.75 -1.66
CA ARG A 31 11.12 18.39 -2.23
C ARG A 31 10.83 17.31 -1.17
N ASP A 32 11.21 17.53 0.08
CA ASP A 32 10.92 16.65 1.21
C ASP A 32 9.44 16.70 1.66
N ARG A 33 8.64 17.66 1.16
CA ARG A 33 7.24 17.88 1.56
C ARG A 33 6.26 17.93 0.38
N HIS A 34 6.67 18.56 -0.71
CA HIS A 34 5.84 18.83 -1.88
C HIS A 34 6.12 17.82 -2.98
N CYS A 35 5.10 17.05 -3.33
CA CYS A 35 5.12 16.03 -4.37
C CYS A 35 3.71 15.80 -4.91
N ALA A 36 3.64 15.10 -6.03
CA ALA A 36 2.49 14.30 -6.41
C ALA A 36 2.87 12.83 -6.27
N GLN A 37 2.14 12.09 -5.44
CA GLN A 37 2.30 10.66 -5.30
C GLN A 37 0.98 9.95 -5.55
N CYS A 38 1.05 8.76 -6.15
CA CYS A 38 -0.12 7.94 -6.43
C CYS A 38 0.10 6.54 -5.87
N PRO A 39 -0.22 6.31 -4.59
CA PRO A 39 -0.16 4.98 -3.99
C PRO A 39 -1.46 4.20 -4.20
N LEU A 40 -1.34 2.88 -4.18
CA LEU A 40 -2.42 1.99 -3.77
C LEU A 40 -2.22 1.70 -2.28
N VAL A 41 -3.23 1.98 -1.46
CA VAL A 41 -3.20 1.78 -0.01
C VAL A 41 -4.27 0.78 0.40
N LEU A 42 -3.89 -0.17 1.25
CA LEU A 42 -4.80 -1.10 1.92
C LEU A 42 -4.82 -0.79 3.42
N ILE A 43 -6.01 -0.82 4.01
CA ILE A 43 -6.13 -0.92 5.48
C ILE A 43 -6.17 -2.41 5.83
N VAL A 44 -5.17 -2.85 6.60
CA VAL A 44 -5.09 -4.20 7.16
C VAL A 44 -5.47 -4.12 8.63
N GLN A 45 -6.69 -4.52 8.94
CA GLN A 45 -7.32 -4.27 10.24
C GLN A 45 -7.69 -5.57 10.94
N ASN A 46 -7.47 -5.60 12.26
CA ASN A 46 -8.01 -6.60 13.14
C ASN A 46 -9.54 -6.50 13.18
N ARG A 47 -10.21 -7.54 12.67
CA ARG A 47 -11.66 -7.64 12.60
C ARG A 47 -12.22 -8.75 13.49
N ASN A 48 -11.38 -9.39 14.29
CA ASN A 48 -11.83 -10.36 15.28
C ASN A 48 -12.40 -9.60 16.48
N ALA A 49 -13.71 -9.73 16.73
CA ALA A 49 -14.39 -9.04 17.83
C ALA A 49 -13.97 -9.54 19.23
N ASP A 50 -13.43 -10.76 19.29
CA ASP A 50 -12.97 -11.38 20.53
C ASP A 50 -11.49 -11.09 20.83
N SER A 51 -10.78 -10.42 19.91
CA SER A 51 -9.37 -10.05 20.07
C SER A 51 -9.25 -8.75 20.86
N ALA A 52 -8.29 -8.70 21.80
CA ALA A 52 -7.98 -7.47 22.52
C ALA A 52 -7.49 -6.33 21.60
N GLY A 53 -7.06 -6.66 20.38
CA GLY A 53 -6.69 -5.70 19.34
C GLY A 53 -7.82 -5.32 18.38
N HIS A 54 -9.09 -5.64 18.67
CA HIS A 54 -10.19 -5.35 17.75
C HIS A 54 -10.19 -3.89 17.27
N GLY A 55 -10.20 -3.69 15.95
CA GLY A 55 -10.17 -2.36 15.34
C GLY A 55 -8.76 -1.80 15.11
N ASP A 56 -7.70 -2.35 15.72
CA ASP A 56 -6.32 -1.96 15.40
C ASP A 56 -5.97 -2.30 13.95
N PHE A 57 -5.08 -1.51 13.35
CA PHE A 57 -4.72 -1.63 11.95
C PHE A 57 -3.34 -1.05 11.67
N PHE A 58 -2.85 -1.32 10.46
CA PHE A 58 -1.74 -0.59 9.84
C PHE A 58 -2.10 -0.26 8.39
N TRP A 59 -1.46 0.77 7.85
CA TRP A 59 -1.56 1.14 6.44
C TRP A 59 -0.52 0.36 5.66
N PHE A 60 -0.95 -0.37 4.62
CA PHE A 60 -0.05 -1.03 3.68
C PHE A 60 -0.08 -0.30 2.35
N SER A 61 1.09 -0.01 1.75
CA SER A 61 1.16 0.74 0.49
C SER A 61 1.97 0.03 -0.60
N VAL A 62 1.43 0.10 -1.82
CA VAL A 62 2.16 -0.12 -3.08
C VAL A 62 2.35 1.26 -3.73
N PRO A 63 3.57 1.83 -3.74
CA PRO A 63 3.79 3.18 -4.22
C PRO A 63 3.98 3.18 -5.75
N LEU A 64 2.90 3.30 -6.50
CA LEU A 64 2.95 3.21 -7.96
C LEU A 64 3.74 4.38 -8.56
N PHE A 65 3.56 5.59 -8.04
CA PHE A 65 4.23 6.79 -8.54
C PHE A 65 4.54 7.79 -7.42
N ASP A 66 5.67 8.49 -7.56
CA ASP A 66 6.07 9.63 -6.75
C ASP A 66 6.98 10.51 -7.61
N ASP A 67 6.58 11.75 -7.88
CA ASP A 67 7.32 12.66 -8.78
C ASP A 67 8.74 13.02 -8.29
N ARG A 68 9.07 12.65 -7.04
CA ARG A 68 10.41 12.83 -6.47
C ARG A 68 11.36 11.76 -6.98
N TRP A 69 10.90 10.53 -7.21
CA TRP A 69 11.78 9.37 -7.40
C TRP A 69 11.41 8.57 -8.65
N PRO A 70 12.38 8.16 -9.48
CA PRO A 70 12.11 7.23 -10.58
C PRO A 70 11.44 5.95 -10.11
N ALA A 71 11.91 5.41 -8.98
CA ALA A 71 11.26 4.32 -8.25
C ALA A 71 11.05 4.77 -6.80
N PRO A 72 9.80 4.88 -6.33
CA PRO A 72 9.51 5.24 -4.93
C PRO A 72 10.23 4.31 -3.94
N PRO A 73 11.03 4.86 -3.00
CA PRO A 73 11.82 4.07 -2.06
C PRO A 73 10.96 3.47 -0.93
N PRO A 74 11.48 2.51 -0.15
CA PRO A 74 10.82 2.02 1.05
C PRO A 74 10.54 3.15 2.06
N HIS A 75 9.39 3.07 2.72
CA HIS A 75 8.98 3.97 3.79
C HIS A 75 8.23 3.21 4.89
N VAL A 76 8.83 3.13 6.09
CA VAL A 76 8.23 2.47 7.25
C VAL A 76 8.29 3.42 8.42
N ALA A 77 7.18 4.08 8.71
CA ALA A 77 7.10 5.13 9.71
C ALA A 77 5.71 5.22 10.34
N GLN A 78 5.60 5.98 11.42
CA GLN A 78 4.33 6.38 11.97
C GLN A 78 3.61 7.34 11.01
N ASP A 79 2.30 7.14 10.84
CA ASP A 79 1.44 8.15 10.24
C ASP A 79 1.27 9.32 11.22
N THR A 80 1.84 10.48 10.89
CA THR A 80 1.70 11.70 11.70
C THR A 80 0.55 12.59 11.22
N ALA A 81 -0.10 12.26 10.11
CA ALA A 81 -1.25 12.97 9.58
C ALA A 81 -2.58 12.39 10.11
N ASP A 82 -2.59 11.10 10.47
CA ASP A 82 -3.74 10.43 11.10
C ASP A 82 -3.63 10.44 12.65
N PRO A 83 -4.68 10.91 13.38
CA PRO A 83 -4.69 10.91 14.85
C PRO A 83 -4.47 9.54 15.52
N SER A 84 -4.79 8.44 14.83
CA SER A 84 -4.58 7.08 15.30
C SER A 84 -3.10 6.69 15.39
N ALA A 85 -2.21 7.47 14.75
CA ALA A 85 -0.77 7.30 14.83
C ALA A 85 -0.29 5.88 14.47
N LYS A 86 -0.96 5.23 13.53
CA LYS A 86 -0.65 3.85 13.11
C LYS A 86 0.56 3.78 12.19
N LEU A 87 1.10 2.57 12.03
CA LEU A 87 2.23 2.34 11.12
C LEU A 87 1.78 2.48 9.67
N ILE A 88 2.55 3.21 8.87
CA ILE A 88 2.61 3.08 7.42
C ILE A 88 3.72 2.09 7.08
N TYR A 89 3.36 1.01 6.38
CA TYR A 89 4.28 0.03 5.84
C TYR A 89 4.28 0.10 4.31
N ASN A 90 5.38 0.60 3.76
CA ASN A 90 5.64 0.67 2.33
C ASN A 90 7.03 0.05 2.07
N PRO A 91 7.12 -1.13 1.41
CA PRO A 91 8.41 -1.75 1.11
C PRO A 91 9.13 -1.15 -0.11
N GLY A 92 8.55 -0.14 -0.77
CA GLY A 92 9.08 0.52 -1.96
C GLY A 92 8.66 -0.18 -3.26
N LEU A 93 8.71 0.53 -4.40
CA LEU A 93 8.27 -0.02 -5.69
C LEU A 93 9.13 -1.20 -6.14
N ARG A 94 10.44 -1.16 -5.82
CA ARG A 94 11.42 -2.21 -6.14
C ARG A 94 11.18 -3.53 -5.41
N ALA A 95 10.33 -3.55 -4.38
CA ALA A 95 9.90 -4.80 -3.77
C ALA A 95 8.94 -5.60 -4.68
N TYR A 96 8.40 -4.97 -5.73
CA TYR A 96 7.36 -5.53 -6.58
C TYR A 96 7.74 -5.63 -8.06
N THR A 97 8.55 -4.69 -8.55
CA THR A 97 8.91 -4.63 -9.98
C THR A 97 10.19 -3.84 -10.24
N ASP A 98 10.88 -4.21 -11.33
CA ASP A 98 11.99 -3.43 -11.90
C ASP A 98 11.53 -2.36 -12.90
N GLN A 99 10.23 -2.27 -13.17
CA GLN A 99 9.65 -1.21 -13.98
C GLN A 99 9.33 0.03 -13.14
N THR A 100 9.29 1.18 -13.80
CA THR A 100 8.95 2.47 -13.20
C THR A 100 7.95 3.18 -14.09
N LEU A 101 7.00 3.90 -13.51
CA LEU A 101 6.05 4.69 -14.29
C LEU A 101 6.78 5.90 -14.90
N THR A 102 7.12 5.77 -16.18
CA THR A 102 7.55 6.89 -17.03
C THR A 102 6.37 7.39 -17.85
N GLU A 103 6.35 8.70 -18.14
CA GLU A 103 5.28 9.30 -18.94
C GLU A 103 5.11 8.58 -20.29
N GLY A 104 3.86 8.28 -20.65
CA GLY A 104 3.47 7.68 -21.93
C GLY A 104 3.57 6.15 -22.01
N GLU A 105 4.25 5.49 -21.07
CA GLU A 105 4.48 4.05 -21.11
C GLU A 105 3.57 3.28 -20.14
N TRP A 106 3.00 2.16 -20.61
CA TRP A 106 2.23 1.26 -19.77
C TRP A 106 3.17 0.39 -18.93
N VAL A 107 2.98 0.42 -17.62
CA VAL A 107 3.64 -0.48 -16.68
C VAL A 107 2.61 -1.45 -16.13
N LYS A 108 2.94 -2.74 -16.18
CA LYS A 108 2.12 -3.81 -15.60
C LYS A 108 2.72 -4.28 -14.28
N LEU A 109 1.89 -4.33 -13.24
CA LEU A 109 2.23 -4.94 -11.96
C LEU A 109 1.32 -6.15 -11.74
N GLU A 110 1.94 -7.31 -11.50
CA GLU A 110 1.29 -8.55 -11.08
C GLU A 110 2.01 -9.06 -9.84
N ILE A 111 1.36 -8.93 -8.68
CA ILE A 111 2.02 -9.08 -7.37
C ILE A 111 1.16 -9.99 -6.49
N ASP A 112 1.78 -11.01 -5.89
CA ASP A 112 1.20 -11.63 -4.70
C ASP A 112 1.51 -10.77 -3.48
N LEU A 113 0.52 -10.05 -2.98
CA LEU A 113 0.65 -9.13 -1.86
C LEU A 113 0.73 -9.85 -0.51
N LEU A 114 0.30 -11.12 -0.40
CA LEU A 114 0.15 -11.79 0.89
C LEU A 114 1.46 -11.83 1.71
N PRO A 115 2.63 -12.20 1.15
CA PRO A 115 3.90 -12.18 1.89
C PRO A 115 4.26 -10.78 2.42
N HIS A 116 3.95 -9.74 1.65
CA HIS A 116 4.24 -8.34 2.02
C HIS A 116 3.30 -7.85 3.12
N LEU A 117 2.02 -8.24 3.09
CA LEU A 117 1.08 -7.95 4.18
C LEU A 117 1.51 -8.60 5.49
N LEU A 118 1.94 -9.87 5.44
CA LEU A 118 2.44 -10.60 6.62
C LEU A 118 3.71 -9.97 7.17
N ALA A 119 4.62 -9.51 6.31
CA ALA A 119 5.81 -8.77 6.72
C ALA A 119 5.44 -7.43 7.39
N GLY A 120 4.49 -6.69 6.84
CA GLY A 120 3.98 -5.45 7.43
C GLY A 120 3.32 -5.67 8.80
N LEU A 121 2.50 -6.71 8.93
CA LEU A 121 1.86 -7.12 10.19
C LEU A 121 2.90 -7.43 11.27
N ARG A 122 3.93 -8.21 10.92
CA ARG A 122 5.04 -8.52 11.83
C ARG A 122 5.77 -7.25 12.27
N VAL A 123 6.13 -6.38 11.33
CA VAL A 123 6.85 -5.12 11.64
C VAL A 123 5.99 -4.19 12.51
N ALA A 124 4.68 -4.12 12.28
CA ALA A 124 3.75 -3.34 13.09
C ALA A 124 3.63 -3.88 14.53
N GLY A 125 3.63 -5.21 14.70
CA GLY A 125 3.71 -5.87 16.00
C GLY A 125 5.03 -5.57 16.71
N GLU A 126 6.16 -5.81 16.06
CA GLU A 126 7.52 -5.59 16.61
C GLU A 126 7.76 -4.14 17.05
N LYS A 127 7.23 -3.18 16.30
CA LYS A 127 7.33 -1.74 16.64
C LYS A 127 6.27 -1.28 17.65
N GLY A 128 5.36 -2.16 18.09
CA GLY A 128 4.39 -1.88 19.13
C GLY A 128 3.17 -1.05 18.69
N TYR A 129 2.87 -1.01 17.38
CA TYR A 129 1.67 -0.36 16.83
C TYR A 129 0.41 -1.24 16.93
N LEU A 130 0.60 -2.55 17.13
CA LEU A 130 -0.44 -3.57 17.26
C LEU A 130 -0.29 -4.33 18.59
N ARG A 131 -0.67 -3.69 19.70
CA ARG A 131 -0.41 -4.21 21.05
C ARG A 131 -1.39 -5.30 21.47
N GLY A 132 -2.63 -5.25 20.96
CA GLY A 132 -3.69 -6.19 21.35
C GLY A 132 -3.64 -7.54 20.63
N SER A 133 -3.14 -7.56 19.39
CA SER A 133 -2.88 -8.78 18.60
C SER A 133 -2.14 -8.41 17.32
N HIS A 134 -1.27 -9.31 16.85
CA HIS A 134 -0.66 -9.29 15.52
C HIS A 134 -0.74 -10.67 14.85
N GLU A 135 -1.73 -11.48 15.26
CA GLU A 135 -1.98 -12.80 14.71
C GLU A 135 -2.65 -12.70 13.33
N PRO A 136 -2.11 -13.31 12.25
CA PRO A 136 -2.70 -13.22 10.91
C PRO A 136 -4.17 -13.67 10.81
N ALA A 137 -4.66 -14.48 11.76
CA ALA A 137 -6.05 -14.91 11.85
C ALA A 137 -7.03 -13.78 12.19
N ASP A 138 -6.56 -12.73 12.87
CA ASP A 138 -7.38 -11.61 13.30
C ASP A 138 -7.54 -10.54 12.22
N PHE A 139 -6.58 -10.47 11.28
CA PHE A 139 -6.47 -9.37 10.34
C PHE A 139 -7.12 -9.67 8.99
N ARG A 140 -7.75 -8.63 8.42
CA ARG A 140 -8.42 -8.65 7.12
C ARG A 140 -8.12 -7.35 6.39
N ILE A 141 -8.20 -7.41 5.06
CA ILE A 141 -8.26 -6.19 4.23
C ILE A 141 -9.66 -5.60 4.36
N THR A 142 -9.74 -4.35 4.80
CA THR A 142 -11.01 -3.65 5.04
C THR A 142 -11.20 -2.42 4.16
N SER A 143 -10.14 -1.95 3.51
CA SER A 143 -10.22 -0.84 2.56
C SER A 143 -9.20 -1.01 1.46
N PHE A 144 -9.57 -0.49 0.30
CA PHE A 144 -8.75 -0.36 -0.90
C PHE A 144 -8.85 1.10 -1.34
N ILE A 145 -7.73 1.79 -1.41
CA ILE A 145 -7.65 3.20 -1.76
C ILE A 145 -6.62 3.30 -2.88
N LEU A 146 -6.98 3.95 -3.98
CA LEU A 146 -6.10 4.19 -5.11
C LEU A 146 -6.37 5.61 -5.60
N GLY A 147 -5.34 6.43 -5.70
CA GLY A 147 -5.51 7.79 -6.19
C GLY A 147 -4.33 8.68 -5.87
N TRP A 148 -4.53 9.98 -6.07
CA TRP A 148 -3.51 10.99 -5.87
C TRP A 148 -3.49 11.52 -4.45
N GLU A 149 -2.29 11.66 -3.90
CA GLU A 149 -1.98 12.54 -2.78
C GLU A 149 -1.03 13.62 -3.32
N VAL A 150 -1.47 14.89 -3.26
CA VAL A 150 -0.75 16.00 -3.90
C VAL A 150 -0.50 17.11 -2.88
N PRO A 151 0.43 16.92 -1.94
CA PRO A 151 0.87 17.99 -1.04
C PRO A 151 1.66 19.10 -1.76
N GLY A 152 2.09 18.89 -3.02
CA GLY A 152 2.73 19.90 -3.85
C GLY A 152 1.76 20.71 -4.73
N MET A 153 2.33 21.60 -5.55
CA MET A 153 1.62 22.21 -6.66
C MET A 153 1.97 21.44 -7.93
N ASN A 154 1.07 20.56 -8.35
CA ASN A 154 1.29 19.67 -9.48
C ASN A 154 0.06 19.63 -10.39
N ARG A 155 0.28 19.36 -11.67
CA ARG A 155 -0.75 18.86 -12.58
C ARG A 155 -0.33 17.46 -13.01
N ALA A 156 -1.05 16.46 -12.53
CA ALA A 156 -0.72 15.07 -12.76
C ALA A 156 -1.96 14.30 -13.25
N GLU A 157 -1.72 13.34 -14.13
CA GLU A 157 -2.74 12.47 -14.71
C GLU A 157 -2.17 11.06 -14.85
N ILE A 158 -2.94 10.06 -14.44
CA ILE A 158 -2.58 8.66 -14.50
C ILE A 158 -3.81 7.87 -14.95
N THR A 159 -3.64 7.00 -15.93
CA THR A 159 -4.67 6.08 -16.39
C THR A 159 -4.38 4.69 -15.86
N PHE A 160 -5.41 4.05 -15.32
CA PHE A 160 -5.38 2.66 -14.90
C PHE A 160 -6.23 1.78 -15.81
N ARG A 161 -5.80 0.53 -16.02
CA ARG A 161 -6.64 -0.51 -16.61
C ARG A 161 -6.32 -1.87 -15.98
N ASN A 162 -7.19 -2.84 -16.24
CA ASN A 162 -7.02 -4.23 -15.78
C ASN A 162 -6.74 -4.33 -14.27
N LEU A 163 -7.44 -3.51 -13.48
CA LEU A 163 -7.31 -3.50 -12.02
C LEU A 163 -8.09 -4.67 -11.41
N HIS A 164 -7.36 -5.58 -10.77
CA HIS A 164 -7.91 -6.70 -10.03
C HIS A 164 -7.19 -6.85 -8.69
N LEU A 165 -7.95 -7.13 -7.63
CA LEU A 165 -7.42 -7.64 -6.36
C LEU A 165 -8.19 -8.92 -6.03
N THR A 166 -7.51 -10.06 -6.09
CA THR A 166 -8.13 -11.38 -5.96
C THR A 166 -7.56 -12.11 -4.76
N ALA A 167 -8.43 -12.45 -3.81
CA ALA A 167 -8.09 -13.30 -2.68
C ALA A 167 -8.22 -14.77 -3.09
N ILE A 168 -7.10 -15.51 -3.09
CA ILE A 168 -7.08 -16.95 -3.36
C ILE A 168 -7.05 -17.67 -2.02
N PRO A 169 -8.10 -18.41 -1.64
CA PRO A 169 -8.13 -19.15 -0.38
C PRO A 169 -7.15 -20.33 -0.42
N MET A 170 -6.66 -20.76 0.75
CA MET A 170 -6.05 -22.08 0.86
C MET A 170 -7.08 -23.14 0.46
N THR A 171 -6.72 -24.01 -0.49
CA THR A 171 -7.52 -25.18 -0.81
C THR A 171 -7.45 -26.17 0.35
N ASP A 172 -8.61 -26.55 0.87
CA ASP A 172 -8.74 -27.58 1.89
C ASP A 172 -8.42 -28.94 1.23
N GLU A 173 -7.17 -29.40 1.28
CA GLU A 173 -6.79 -30.74 0.79
C GLU A 173 -7.28 -31.88 1.71
N ARG A 174 -8.41 -31.69 2.40
CA ARG A 174 -9.07 -32.76 3.16
C ARG A 174 -10.55 -32.83 2.78
N ARG A 175 -10.83 -33.62 1.76
CA ARG A 175 -12.07 -34.39 1.64
C ARG A 175 -11.74 -35.86 1.47
#